data_AF-A0A6M3R0L2-F1
#
_entry.id   AF-A0A6M3R0L2-F1
#
_cell.length_a   1.000
_cell.length_b   1.000
_cell.length_c   1.000
_cell.angle_alpha   90.00
_cell.angle_beta   90.00
_cell.angle_gamma   90.00
#
_symmetry.space_group_name_H-M   'P 1'
#
loop_
_entity.id
_entity.type
_entity.pdbx_description
1 polymer ?
#
loop_
_entity_poly.entity_id
_entity_poly.type
_entity_poly.pdbx_seq_one_letter_code
_entity_poly.pdbx_strand_id
1 'polypeptide(L)'
;MIVLECLFLTIAPCDAAEPWQLGSQDAATPMMQGIIDLHHDIFFFLILIFVFVSWILVRALWHFHYKKNPIPQRIVHGTTIEILWTIFPSIILMFIAIPSFALLYSMDEVVVDPAITIKAIGHQWYWTYEYSDYNSSDEQSLTFDSYTIPEDDPELGQSRLLEVDNRVVVPEKTHLRIIVTSADVPHSWAVPSLGVKCDAVPGRLNQTSISVQREGVYYGQCSEICGTNHAFMLSIVVEAVPRKDYGSRVSNQLIP
;
A
#
# COMPACT_ATOMS: atom_id res chain seq x y z
N MET A 1 -9.98 19.39 45.51
CA MET A 1 -9.53 20.24 44.37
C MET A 1 -8.22 19.66 43.89
N ILE A 2 -8.08 19.50 42.58
CA ILE A 2 -7.09 18.69 41.84
C ILE A 2 -7.59 17.26 41.62
N VAL A 3 -8.51 17.17 40.65
CA VAL A 3 -8.85 15.98 39.88
C VAL A 3 -7.62 15.63 39.05
N LEU A 4 -6.95 14.53 39.37
CA LEU A 4 -5.93 13.93 38.51
C LEU A 4 -6.67 12.92 37.62
N GLU A 5 -7.34 13.43 36.59
CA GLU A 5 -7.84 12.58 35.50
C GLU A 5 -6.63 11.93 34.84
N CYS A 6 -6.56 10.61 34.89
CA CYS A 6 -5.65 9.81 34.11
C CYS A 6 -5.87 10.14 32.62
N LEU A 7 -5.00 10.98 32.07
CA LEU A 7 -4.63 10.97 30.66
C LEU A 7 -4.01 9.59 30.37
N PHE A 8 -4.86 8.58 30.18
CA PHE A 8 -4.50 7.43 29.36
C PHE A 8 -4.35 8.00 27.95
N LEU A 9 -3.17 8.51 27.63
CA LEU A 9 -2.72 8.63 26.25
C LEU A 9 -2.75 7.21 25.72
N THR A 10 -3.80 6.86 24.98
CA THR A 10 -3.80 5.68 24.12
C THR A 10 -2.71 5.93 23.09
N ILE A 11 -1.51 5.41 23.36
CA ILE A 11 -0.41 5.38 22.41
C ILE A 11 -0.80 4.33 21.38
N ALA A 12 -1.56 4.75 20.36
CA ALA A 12 -1.79 3.92 19.19
C ALA A 12 -0.52 3.98 18.33
N PRO A 13 0.04 2.84 17.89
CA PRO A 13 1.13 2.87 16.92
C PRO A 13 0.63 3.55 15.64
N CYS A 14 1.44 4.49 15.15
CA CYS A 14 1.17 5.31 13.98
C CYS A 14 2.07 4.78 12.86
N ASP A 15 1.47 4.16 11.85
CA ASP A 15 2.20 3.66 10.68
C ASP A 15 2.18 4.73 9.59
N ALA A 16 3.20 5.57 9.65
CA ALA A 16 3.47 6.64 8.70
C ALA A 16 4.84 6.46 8.05
N ALA A 17 5.13 7.29 7.05
CA ALA A 17 6.47 7.34 6.46
C ALA A 17 7.47 7.98 7.43
N GLU A 18 8.61 7.34 7.62
CA GLU A 18 9.66 7.83 8.51
C GLU A 18 10.73 8.63 7.73
N PRO A 19 11.31 9.69 8.31
CA PRO A 19 12.34 10.46 7.66
C PRO A 19 13.59 9.59 7.43
N TRP A 20 14.12 9.62 6.21
CA TRP A 20 15.29 8.83 5.78
C TRP A 20 15.07 7.31 5.71
N GLN A 21 13.82 6.85 5.65
CA GLN A 21 13.50 5.44 5.42
C GLN A 21 13.92 4.99 4.01
N LEU A 22 14.58 3.82 3.92
CA LEU A 22 15.09 3.24 2.67
C LEU A 22 14.29 2.01 2.17
N GLY A 23 13.31 1.56 2.94
CA GLY A 23 12.48 0.38 2.64
C GLY A 23 10.99 0.66 2.71
N SER A 24 10.19 -0.40 2.67
CA SER A 24 8.73 -0.33 2.85
C SER A 24 8.36 0.10 4.29
N GLN A 25 7.15 0.62 4.44
CA GLN A 25 6.50 0.77 5.75
C GLN A 25 6.21 -0.61 6.37
N ASP A 26 5.98 -0.61 7.68
CA ASP A 26 5.72 -1.84 8.44
C ASP A 26 4.41 -2.51 7.99
N ALA A 27 4.48 -3.81 7.69
CA ALA A 27 3.32 -4.59 7.27
C ALA A 27 2.30 -4.72 8.40
N ALA A 28 1.04 -4.44 8.07
CA ALA A 28 -0.09 -4.62 8.99
C ALA A 28 -1.09 -5.69 8.53
N THR A 29 -0.92 -6.20 7.31
CA THR A 29 -1.75 -7.24 6.70
C THR A 29 -0.89 -8.40 6.23
N PRO A 30 -1.44 -9.63 6.15
CA PRO A 30 -0.74 -10.78 5.55
C PRO A 30 -0.34 -10.52 4.10
N MET A 31 -1.16 -9.75 3.38
CA MET A 31 -0.89 -9.35 2.00
C MET A 31 0.36 -8.48 1.90
N MET A 32 0.49 -7.45 2.75
CA MET A 32 1.69 -6.60 2.75
C MET A 32 2.94 -7.38 3.13
N GLN A 33 2.82 -8.34 4.06
CA GLN A 33 3.94 -9.24 4.38
C GLN A 33 4.38 -10.04 3.15
N GLY A 34 3.44 -10.64 2.42
CA GLY A 34 3.75 -11.37 1.18
C GLY A 34 4.37 -10.48 0.10
N ILE A 35 3.94 -9.21 -0.01
CA ILE A 35 4.55 -8.23 -0.91
C ILE A 35 6.01 -7.93 -0.52
N ILE A 36 6.27 -7.74 0.78
CA ILE A 36 7.63 -7.50 1.29
C ILE A 36 8.53 -8.71 1.06
N ASP A 37 8.02 -9.93 1.28
CA ASP A 37 8.78 -11.17 1.06
C ASP A 37 9.14 -11.33 -0.43
N LEU A 38 8.16 -11.17 -1.32
CA LEU A 38 8.38 -11.22 -2.77
C LEU A 38 9.36 -10.14 -3.24
N HIS A 39 9.26 -8.92 -2.69
CA HIS A 39 10.20 -7.85 -2.98
C HIS A 39 11.63 -8.24 -2.61
N HIS A 40 11.85 -8.80 -1.41
CA HIS A 40 13.18 -9.25 -0.98
C HIS A 40 13.74 -10.38 -1.86
N ASP A 41 12.91 -11.35 -2.24
CA ASP A 41 13.30 -12.44 -3.13
C ASP A 41 13.74 -11.91 -4.50
N ILE A 42 12.95 -11.02 -5.11
CA ILE A 42 13.29 -10.38 -6.39
C ILE A 42 14.58 -9.56 -6.25
N PHE A 43 14.69 -8.75 -5.19
CA PHE A 43 15.83 -7.88 -4.99
C PHE A 43 17.13 -8.65 -4.79
N PHE A 44 17.09 -9.82 -4.12
CA PHE A 44 18.23 -10.73 -4.01
C PHE A 44 18.76 -11.17 -5.38
N PHE A 45 17.90 -11.63 -6.29
CA PHE A 45 18.30 -12.01 -7.63
C PHE A 45 18.82 -10.81 -8.44
N LEU A 46 18.20 -9.64 -8.30
CA LEU A 46 18.63 -8.42 -8.99
C LEU A 46 20.02 -7.96 -8.54
N ILE A 47 20.32 -7.99 -7.23
CA ILE A 47 21.65 -7.67 -6.72
C ILE A 47 22.70 -8.65 -7.28
N LEU A 48 22.38 -9.95 -7.30
CA LEU A 48 23.28 -10.98 -7.82
C LEU A 48 23.62 -10.71 -9.29
N ILE A 49 22.61 -10.44 -10.13
CA ILE A 49 22.80 -10.12 -11.54
C ILE A 49 23.60 -8.81 -11.69
N PHE A 50 23.25 -7.78 -10.92
CA PHE A 50 23.92 -6.48 -10.96
C PHE A 50 25.41 -6.59 -10.63
N VAL A 51 25.76 -7.30 -9.56
CA VAL A 51 27.15 -7.53 -9.16
C VAL A 51 27.90 -8.34 -10.23
N PHE A 52 27.27 -9.37 -10.79
CA PHE A 52 27.87 -10.19 -11.84
C PHE A 52 28.17 -9.38 -13.11
N VAL A 53 27.19 -8.61 -13.61
CA VAL A 53 27.36 -7.76 -14.81
C VAL A 53 28.39 -6.66 -14.56
N SER A 54 28.30 -5.99 -13.42
CA SER A 54 29.25 -4.93 -13.04
C SER A 54 30.68 -5.47 -12.93
N TRP A 55 30.85 -6.66 -12.36
CA TRP A 55 32.14 -7.31 -12.26
C TRP A 55 32.71 -7.67 -13.64
N ILE A 56 31.92 -8.27 -14.54
CA ILE A 56 32.37 -8.56 -15.92
C ILE A 56 32.73 -7.27 -16.65
N LEU A 57 31.93 -6.22 -16.52
CA LEU A 57 32.19 -4.93 -17.14
C LEU A 57 33.51 -4.32 -16.66
N VAL A 58 33.72 -4.24 -15.34
CA VAL A 58 34.97 -3.72 -14.75
C VAL A 58 36.17 -4.56 -15.19
N ARG A 59 36.03 -5.89 -15.22
CA ARG A 59 37.08 -6.80 -15.69
C ARG A 59 37.39 -6.61 -17.17
N ALA A 60 36.38 -6.43 -18.01
CA ALA A 60 36.54 -6.18 -19.43
C ALA A 60 37.25 -4.84 -19.66
N LEU A 61 36.81 -3.77 -18.98
CA LEU A 61 37.45 -2.46 -19.06
C LEU A 61 38.91 -2.50 -18.60
N TRP A 62 39.23 -3.24 -17.53
CA TRP A 62 40.61 -3.36 -17.06
C TRP A 62 41.47 -4.14 -18.06
N HIS A 63 41.05 -5.33 -18.47
CA HIS A 63 41.88 -6.21 -19.32
C HIS A 63 41.97 -5.74 -20.77
N PHE A 64 40.89 -5.20 -21.33
CA PHE A 64 40.83 -4.72 -22.71
C PHE A 64 41.10 -3.21 -22.83
N HIS A 65 41.64 -2.58 -21.79
CA HIS A 65 42.13 -1.21 -21.86
C HIS A 65 43.23 -1.09 -22.94
N TYR A 66 43.20 -0.01 -23.73
CA TYR A 66 44.11 0.23 -24.86
C TYR A 66 45.59 0.01 -24.52
N LYS A 67 46.03 0.41 -23.30
CA LYS A 67 47.43 0.22 -22.87
C LYS A 67 47.81 -1.26 -22.69
N LYS A 68 46.85 -2.13 -22.37
CA LYS A 68 47.07 -3.57 -22.15
C LYS A 68 46.78 -4.41 -23.40
N ASN A 69 45.77 -4.05 -24.19
CA ASN A 69 45.38 -4.74 -25.42
C ASN A 69 45.23 -3.74 -26.58
N PRO A 70 46.33 -3.37 -27.25
CA PRO A 70 46.32 -2.37 -28.33
C PRO A 70 45.76 -2.90 -29.66
N ILE A 71 45.76 -4.23 -29.87
CA ILE A 71 45.25 -4.86 -31.10
C ILE A 71 43.98 -5.64 -30.75
N PRO A 72 42.81 -5.31 -31.35
CA PRO A 72 41.56 -6.01 -31.06
C PRO A 72 41.52 -7.39 -31.74
N GLN A 73 41.04 -8.40 -31.02
CA GLN A 73 40.72 -9.70 -31.59
C GLN A 73 39.41 -9.61 -32.40
N ARG A 74 39.35 -10.29 -33.55
CA ARG A 74 38.18 -10.30 -34.46
C ARG A 74 37.36 -11.58 -34.27
N ILE A 75 36.69 -11.70 -33.12
CA ILE A 75 35.71 -12.77 -32.86
C ILE A 75 34.32 -12.16 -33.03
N VAL A 76 33.48 -12.78 -33.86
CA VAL A 76 32.17 -12.21 -34.23
C VAL A 76 31.00 -13.00 -33.65
N HIS A 77 31.12 -14.33 -33.49
CA HIS A 77 30.02 -15.19 -33.07
C HIS A 77 30.49 -16.21 -32.03
N GLY A 78 29.59 -16.57 -31.11
CA GLY A 78 29.84 -17.55 -30.06
C GLY A 78 28.58 -18.31 -29.70
N THR A 79 28.16 -19.24 -30.55
CA THR A 79 26.87 -19.96 -30.40
C THR A 79 26.72 -20.63 -29.03
N THR A 80 27.80 -21.18 -28.47
CA THR A 80 27.75 -21.84 -27.15
C THR A 80 27.46 -20.85 -26.02
N ILE A 81 28.09 -19.67 -26.03
CA ILE A 81 27.85 -18.64 -25.00
C ILE A 81 26.48 -17.96 -25.20
N GLU A 82 26.05 -17.83 -26.45
CA GLU A 82 24.70 -17.37 -26.82
C GLU A 82 23.60 -18.25 -26.22
N ILE A 83 23.75 -19.57 -26.33
CA ILE A 83 22.81 -20.52 -25.73
C ILE A 83 22.82 -20.40 -24.20
N LEU A 84 24.00 -20.29 -23.58
CA LEU A 84 24.11 -20.20 -22.11
C LEU A 84 23.43 -18.95 -21.55
N TRP A 85 23.72 -17.76 -22.07
CA TRP A 85 23.09 -16.53 -21.56
C TRP A 85 21.62 -16.39 -21.94
N THR A 86 21.08 -17.26 -22.79
CA THR A 86 19.64 -17.30 -23.10
C THR A 86 18.92 -18.21 -22.10
N ILE A 87 19.49 -19.38 -21.82
CA ILE A 87 18.91 -20.37 -20.90
C ILE A 87 19.00 -19.89 -19.45
N PHE A 88 20.14 -19.36 -19.00
CA PHE A 88 20.33 -18.97 -17.59
C PHE A 88 19.31 -17.91 -17.11
N PRO A 89 19.11 -16.76 -17.80
CA PRO A 89 18.11 -15.79 -17.41
C PRO A 89 16.68 -16.34 -17.44
N SER A 90 16.37 -17.22 -18.41
CA SER A 90 15.06 -17.86 -18.49
C SER A 90 14.75 -18.71 -17.26
N ILE A 91 15.74 -19.44 -16.74
CA ILE A 91 15.61 -20.22 -15.50
C ILE A 91 15.44 -19.29 -14.28
N ILE A 92 16.19 -18.18 -14.21
CA ILE A 92 16.06 -17.20 -13.12
C ILE A 92 14.64 -16.61 -13.10
N LEU A 93 14.10 -16.22 -14.27
CA LEU A 93 12.73 -15.71 -14.38
C LEU A 93 11.68 -16.73 -13.92
N MET A 94 11.89 -18.02 -14.21
CA MET A 94 11.00 -19.08 -13.73
C MET A 94 10.99 -19.19 -12.20
N PHE A 95 12.15 -19.04 -11.54
CA PHE A 95 12.22 -19.03 -10.07
C PHE A 95 11.52 -17.82 -9.45
N ILE A 96 11.58 -16.66 -10.08
CA ILE A 96 10.89 -15.44 -9.62
C ILE A 96 9.36 -15.55 -9.85
N ALA A 97 8.95 -16.15 -10.95
CA ALA A 97 7.54 -16.23 -11.34
C ALA A 97 6.70 -17.11 -10.40
N ILE A 98 7.25 -18.21 -9.88
CA ILE A 98 6.52 -19.16 -9.02
C ILE A 98 5.95 -18.49 -7.76
N PRO A 99 6.75 -17.84 -6.88
CA PRO A 99 6.22 -17.16 -5.69
C PRO A 99 5.33 -15.97 -6.06
N SER A 100 5.62 -15.28 -7.17
CA SER A 100 4.81 -14.15 -7.63
C SER A 100 3.39 -14.57 -8.00
N PHE A 101 3.23 -15.65 -8.77
CA PHE A 101 1.89 -16.17 -9.10
C PHE A 101 1.16 -16.71 -7.87
N ALA A 102 1.87 -17.41 -6.97
CA ALA A 102 1.27 -17.89 -5.73
C ALA A 102 0.69 -16.74 -4.88
N LEU A 103 1.45 -15.64 -4.74
CA LEU A 103 0.97 -14.45 -4.04
C LEU A 103 -0.22 -13.82 -4.76
N LEU A 104 -0.15 -13.64 -6.08
CA LEU A 104 -1.23 -13.04 -6.87
C LEU A 104 -2.56 -13.75 -6.69
N TYR A 105 -2.58 -15.09 -6.78
CA TYR A 105 -3.81 -15.85 -6.59
C TYR A 105 -4.33 -15.77 -5.16
N SER A 106 -3.43 -15.75 -4.16
CA SER A 106 -3.84 -15.57 -2.75
C SER A 106 -4.46 -14.20 -2.44
N MET A 107 -4.12 -13.17 -3.23
CA MET A 107 -4.66 -11.82 -3.07
C MET A 107 -6.04 -11.65 -3.72
N ASP A 108 -6.29 -12.34 -4.83
CA ASP A 108 -7.53 -12.24 -5.60
C ASP A 108 -8.65 -13.13 -5.04
N GLU A 109 -8.28 -14.26 -4.42
CA GLU A 109 -9.25 -15.17 -3.80
C GLU A 109 -9.84 -14.59 -2.50
N VAL A 110 -11.09 -14.11 -2.57
CA VAL A 110 -11.90 -13.81 -1.38
C VAL A 110 -12.45 -15.12 -0.83
N VAL A 111 -11.59 -15.89 -0.15
CA VAL A 111 -11.95 -17.22 0.39
C VAL A 111 -12.89 -17.12 1.60
N VAL A 112 -12.89 -15.98 2.30
CA VAL A 112 -13.65 -15.79 3.54
C VAL A 112 -14.75 -14.75 3.32
N ASP A 113 -15.96 -15.06 3.76
CA ASP A 113 -17.06 -14.10 3.77
C ASP A 113 -16.65 -12.84 4.56
N PRO A 114 -16.69 -11.65 3.95
CA PRO A 114 -16.31 -10.43 4.64
C PRO A 114 -17.31 -10.13 5.75
N ALA A 115 -16.80 -9.81 6.94
CA ALA A 115 -17.66 -9.50 8.07
C ALA A 115 -18.25 -8.08 7.97
N ILE A 116 -17.55 -7.19 7.28
CA ILE A 116 -17.94 -5.79 7.07
C ILE A 116 -17.56 -5.37 5.65
N THR A 117 -18.45 -4.64 5.01
CA THR A 117 -18.27 -3.99 3.72
C THR A 117 -18.25 -2.48 3.92
N ILE A 118 -17.18 -1.85 3.42
CA ILE A 118 -17.02 -0.39 3.41
C ILE A 118 -16.89 0.04 1.96
N LYS A 119 -17.70 1.00 1.53
CA LYS A 119 -17.59 1.57 0.20
C LYS A 119 -16.88 2.92 0.29
N ALA A 120 -15.77 3.06 -0.44
CA ALA A 120 -14.97 4.26 -0.55
C ALA A 120 -15.24 4.92 -1.90
N ILE A 121 -15.70 6.17 -1.88
CA ILE A 121 -16.06 6.96 -3.06
C ILE A 121 -15.11 8.15 -3.17
N GLY A 122 -14.38 8.23 -4.27
CA GLY A 122 -13.52 9.37 -4.58
C GLY A 122 -14.30 10.52 -5.20
N HIS A 123 -14.06 11.73 -4.69
CA HIS A 123 -14.57 13.01 -5.19
C HIS A 123 -13.41 14.01 -5.37
N GLN A 124 -13.60 15.08 -6.14
CA GLN A 124 -12.71 16.23 -6.24
C GLN A 124 -12.96 17.21 -5.09
N TRP A 125 -12.14 17.28 -4.04
CA TRP A 125 -10.98 16.44 -3.72
C TRP A 125 -11.11 15.93 -2.27
N TYR A 126 -11.93 14.91 -2.05
CA TYR A 126 -12.15 14.28 -0.74
C TYR A 126 -12.67 12.85 -0.93
N TRP A 127 -12.74 12.08 0.15
CA TRP A 127 -13.28 10.72 0.13
C TRP A 127 -14.59 10.65 0.92
N THR A 128 -15.60 9.98 0.39
CA THR A 128 -16.82 9.63 1.13
C THR A 128 -16.78 8.14 1.45
N TYR A 129 -17.12 7.77 2.67
CA TYR A 129 -17.17 6.39 3.12
C TYR A 129 -18.59 6.00 3.53
N GLU A 130 -19.08 4.89 3.00
CA GLU A 130 -20.39 4.31 3.32
C GLU A 130 -20.22 2.94 3.99
N TYR A 131 -20.81 2.75 5.16
CA TYR A 131 -20.91 1.46 5.85
C TYR A 131 -22.32 0.91 5.65
N SER A 132 -22.47 0.02 4.66
CA SER A 132 -23.80 -0.50 4.25
C SER A 132 -24.41 -1.50 5.22
N ASP A 133 -23.58 -2.17 6.02
CA ASP A 133 -23.96 -3.41 6.71
C ASP A 133 -24.72 -3.16 8.03
N TYR A 134 -24.75 -1.91 8.52
CA TYR A 134 -25.38 -1.55 9.80
C TYR A 134 -26.83 -1.04 9.67
N ASN A 135 -27.38 -1.08 8.46
CA ASN A 135 -28.69 -0.47 8.19
C ASN A 135 -29.83 -1.43 8.46
N SER A 136 -30.82 -0.95 9.22
CA SER A 136 -32.11 -1.64 9.41
C SER A 136 -33.12 -1.30 8.30
N SER A 137 -32.89 -0.22 7.54
CA SER A 137 -33.77 0.31 6.50
C SER A 137 -32.97 0.95 5.36
N ASP A 138 -33.52 0.96 4.14
CA ASP A 138 -32.87 1.42 2.89
C ASP A 138 -32.36 2.89 2.91
N GLU A 139 -32.75 3.71 3.89
CA GLU A 139 -32.47 5.16 3.88
C GLU A 139 -31.34 5.62 4.82
N GLN A 140 -30.77 4.77 5.67
CA GLN A 140 -29.82 5.21 6.73
C GLN A 140 -28.44 4.56 6.61
N SER A 141 -27.77 4.61 5.46
CA SER A 141 -26.34 4.21 5.39
C SER A 141 -25.50 5.16 6.20
N LEU A 142 -24.73 4.63 7.15
CA LEU A 142 -23.70 5.40 7.83
C LEU A 142 -22.74 5.90 6.75
N THR A 143 -22.84 7.19 6.47
CA THR A 143 -22.11 7.86 5.40
C THR A 143 -21.45 9.10 5.99
N PHE A 144 -20.16 9.26 5.77
CA PHE A 144 -19.43 10.47 6.16
C PHE A 144 -18.39 10.83 5.11
N ASP A 145 -18.06 12.12 5.07
CA ASP A 145 -17.00 12.67 4.24
C ASP A 145 -15.72 12.81 5.06
N SER A 146 -14.60 12.59 4.39
CA SER A 146 -13.25 12.66 4.94
C SER A 146 -12.45 13.68 4.15
N TYR A 147 -12.18 14.82 4.79
CA TYR A 147 -11.40 15.93 4.28
C TYR A 147 -10.03 15.97 4.94
N THR A 148 -9.01 16.33 4.15
CA THR A 148 -7.66 16.57 4.69
C THR A 148 -7.65 17.86 5.50
N ILE A 149 -7.03 17.84 6.68
CA ILE A 149 -6.92 19.02 7.55
C ILE A 149 -5.96 20.04 6.89
N PRO A 150 -6.35 21.32 6.74
CA PRO A 150 -5.49 22.37 6.19
C PRO A 150 -4.21 22.60 7.01
N GLU A 151 -3.15 23.10 6.36
CA GLU A 151 -1.85 23.37 7.00
C GLU A 151 -1.89 24.45 8.10
N ASP A 152 -2.94 25.28 8.12
CA ASP A 152 -3.09 26.38 9.07
C ASP A 152 -3.64 25.93 10.45
N ASP A 153 -4.12 24.68 10.58
CA ASP A 153 -4.72 24.16 11.81
C ASP A 153 -4.33 22.70 12.20
N PRO A 154 -3.07 22.25 12.07
CA PRO A 154 -2.68 20.96 12.61
C PRO A 154 -2.47 21.06 14.13
N GLU A 155 -3.08 20.15 14.89
CA GLU A 155 -2.73 20.00 16.30
C GLU A 155 -1.29 19.51 16.46
N LEU A 156 -0.68 19.83 17.61
CA LEU A 156 0.69 19.44 17.94
C LEU A 156 0.85 17.91 17.90
N GLY A 157 1.60 17.41 16.90
CA GLY A 157 1.88 15.99 16.71
C GLY A 157 1.20 15.35 15.49
N GLN A 158 0.35 16.07 14.77
CA GLN A 158 -0.30 15.57 13.55
C GLN A 158 0.62 15.65 12.32
N SER A 159 0.41 14.74 11.37
CA SER A 159 1.16 14.68 10.12
C SER A 159 0.59 15.63 9.07
N ARG A 160 1.45 16.51 8.54
CA ARG A 160 1.11 17.47 7.48
C ARG A 160 0.64 16.74 6.20
N LEU A 161 -0.51 17.14 5.65
CA LEU A 161 -1.12 16.57 4.42
C LEU A 161 -1.44 15.06 4.47
N LEU A 162 -1.51 14.48 5.66
CA LEU A 162 -1.89 13.08 5.86
C LEU A 162 -3.09 12.96 6.80
N GLU A 163 -3.25 13.90 7.72
CA GLU A 163 -4.34 13.89 8.68
C GLU A 163 -5.68 14.29 8.06
N VAL A 164 -6.76 13.67 8.54
CA VAL A 164 -8.14 13.89 8.09
C VAL A 164 -9.04 14.19 9.28
N ASP A 165 -10.16 14.86 9.02
CA ASP A 165 -11.20 15.13 10.01
C ASP A 165 -11.87 13.85 10.53
N ASN A 166 -12.31 12.99 9.60
CA ASN A 166 -13.02 11.75 9.87
C ASN A 166 -12.21 10.57 9.33
N ARG A 167 -11.73 9.73 10.25
CA ARG A 167 -10.95 8.53 9.95
C ARG A 167 -11.85 7.33 9.67
N VAL A 168 -11.41 6.43 8.81
CA VAL A 168 -12.09 5.15 8.57
C VAL A 168 -11.77 4.21 9.72
N VAL A 169 -12.77 3.76 10.48
CA VAL A 169 -12.57 2.86 11.61
C VAL A 169 -12.83 1.42 11.18
N VAL A 170 -11.90 0.53 11.48
CA VAL A 170 -11.98 -0.89 11.16
C VAL A 170 -11.66 -1.77 12.37
N PRO A 171 -12.28 -2.95 12.54
CA PRO A 171 -11.91 -3.86 13.61
C PRO A 171 -10.65 -4.65 13.25
N GLU A 172 -9.75 -4.86 14.21
CA GLU A 172 -8.62 -5.76 14.03
C GLU A 172 -9.05 -7.24 13.88
N LYS A 173 -8.17 -8.03 13.26
CA LYS A 173 -8.27 -9.49 13.07
C LYS A 173 -9.57 -9.96 12.44
N THR A 174 -10.13 -9.13 11.56
CA THR A 174 -11.40 -9.37 10.88
C THR A 174 -11.19 -9.19 9.37
N HIS A 175 -11.89 -10.00 8.55
CA HIS A 175 -11.87 -9.84 7.10
C HIS A 175 -12.86 -8.75 6.68
N LEU A 176 -12.36 -7.77 5.94
CA LEU A 176 -13.11 -6.60 5.49
C LEU A 176 -13.10 -6.56 3.97
N ARG A 177 -14.22 -6.14 3.40
CA ARG A 177 -14.33 -5.87 1.97
C ARG A 177 -14.41 -4.37 1.75
N ILE A 178 -13.48 -3.84 0.97
CA ILE A 178 -13.52 -2.45 0.53
C ILE A 178 -13.96 -2.41 -0.93
N ILE A 179 -15.04 -1.68 -1.20
CA ILE A 179 -15.50 -1.39 -2.56
C ILE A 179 -15.05 0.02 -2.90
N VAL A 180 -14.25 0.16 -3.95
CA VAL A 180 -13.66 1.44 -4.36
C VAL A 180 -14.28 1.89 -5.67
N THR A 181 -14.78 3.13 -5.70
CA THR A 181 -15.38 3.76 -6.88
C THR A 181 -15.14 5.27 -6.87
N SER A 182 -15.40 5.95 -7.97
CA SER A 182 -15.38 7.41 -8.06
C SER A 182 -16.71 7.96 -8.56
N ALA A 183 -17.04 9.18 -8.14
CA ALA A 183 -18.20 9.92 -8.64
C ALA A 183 -17.86 10.88 -9.80
N ASP A 184 -16.58 11.23 -10.01
CA ASP A 184 -16.16 12.23 -10.98
C ASP A 184 -15.03 11.76 -11.91
N VAL A 185 -13.78 11.80 -11.47
CA VAL A 185 -12.57 11.45 -12.21
C VAL A 185 -11.89 10.23 -11.59
N PRO A 186 -10.96 9.56 -12.29
CA PRO A 186 -10.19 8.50 -11.65
C PRO A 186 -9.45 9.00 -10.40
N HIS A 187 -9.57 8.24 -9.31
CA HIS A 187 -8.72 8.35 -8.12
C HIS A 187 -8.13 6.98 -7.83
N SER A 188 -7.32 6.85 -6.78
CA SER A 188 -6.82 5.54 -6.34
C SER A 188 -6.74 5.49 -4.83
N TRP A 189 -7.45 4.55 -4.24
CA TRP A 189 -7.46 4.32 -2.81
C TRP A 189 -6.24 3.46 -2.45
N ALA A 190 -5.25 4.06 -1.80
CA ALA A 190 -3.98 3.41 -1.51
C ALA A 190 -3.54 3.64 -0.07
N VAL A 191 -3.27 2.56 0.65
CA VAL A 191 -2.74 2.55 2.01
C VAL A 191 -1.53 1.61 2.04
N PRO A 192 -0.29 2.14 1.99
CA PRO A 192 0.92 1.34 1.79
C PRO A 192 1.17 0.28 2.88
N SER A 193 0.97 0.61 4.15
CA SER A 193 1.14 -0.32 5.29
C SER A 193 0.13 -1.50 5.27
N LEU A 194 -1.03 -1.30 4.64
CA LEU A 194 -2.01 -2.36 4.40
C LEU A 194 -1.72 -3.16 3.12
N GLY A 195 -0.79 -2.70 2.27
CA GLY A 195 -0.44 -3.32 0.99
C GLY A 195 -1.55 -3.19 -0.06
N VAL A 196 -2.46 -2.23 0.08
CA VAL A 196 -3.62 -2.07 -0.80
C VAL A 196 -3.44 -0.85 -1.67
N LYS A 197 -3.66 -1.04 -2.97
CA LYS A 197 -3.87 0.04 -3.93
C LYS A 197 -4.95 -0.41 -4.91
N CYS A 198 -6.02 0.35 -5.00
CA CYS A 198 -7.13 0.05 -5.90
C CYS A 198 -7.67 1.32 -6.54
N ASP A 199 -7.77 1.33 -7.86
CA ASP A 199 -8.23 2.51 -8.59
C ASP A 199 -9.75 2.69 -8.45
N ALA A 200 -10.16 3.92 -8.16
CA ALA A 200 -11.53 4.38 -8.12
C ALA A 200 -11.91 4.88 -9.51
N VAL A 201 -12.52 4.03 -10.33
CA VAL A 201 -12.89 4.37 -11.71
C VAL A 201 -14.38 4.72 -11.78
N PRO A 202 -14.76 5.89 -12.31
CA PRO A 202 -16.18 6.25 -12.48
C PRO A 202 -16.93 5.18 -13.29
N GLY A 203 -18.07 4.74 -12.76
CA GLY A 203 -18.92 3.71 -13.39
C GLY A 203 -18.45 2.27 -13.21
N ARG A 204 -17.44 2.00 -12.37
CA ARG A 204 -17.03 0.64 -11.96
C ARG A 204 -16.92 0.54 -10.45
N LEU A 205 -17.34 -0.60 -9.91
CA LEU A 205 -17.14 -0.95 -8.50
C LEU A 205 -15.99 -1.96 -8.43
N ASN A 206 -14.81 -1.50 -8.03
CA ASN A 206 -13.68 -2.39 -7.79
C ASN A 206 -13.74 -2.89 -6.35
N GLN A 207 -13.30 -4.13 -6.13
CA GLN A 207 -13.33 -4.74 -4.80
C GLN A 207 -11.91 -5.12 -4.39
N THR A 208 -11.57 -4.87 -3.13
CA THR A 208 -10.36 -5.39 -2.49
C THR A 208 -10.71 -5.92 -1.10
N SER A 209 -9.97 -6.93 -0.64
CA SER A 209 -10.15 -7.51 0.68
C SER A 209 -8.96 -7.19 1.57
N ILE A 210 -9.22 -6.85 2.82
CA ILE A 210 -8.18 -6.49 3.79
C ILE A 210 -8.42 -7.22 5.10
N SER A 211 -7.34 -7.56 5.80
CA SER A 211 -7.40 -8.09 7.17
C SER A 211 -6.25 -7.52 7.98
N VAL A 212 -6.56 -6.55 8.84
CA VAL A 212 -5.58 -5.85 9.66
C VAL A 212 -5.27 -6.68 10.90
N GLN A 213 -4.00 -6.99 11.14
CA GLN A 213 -3.57 -7.90 12.22
C GLN A 213 -3.24 -7.20 13.54
N ARG A 214 -2.97 -5.88 13.49
CA ARG A 214 -2.59 -5.06 14.65
C ARG A 214 -3.45 -3.80 14.74
N GLU A 215 -3.66 -3.35 15.98
CA GLU A 215 -4.27 -2.05 16.26
C GLU A 215 -3.30 -0.93 15.88
N GLY A 216 -3.82 0.20 15.40
CA GLY A 216 -2.99 1.31 14.95
C GLY A 216 -3.69 2.23 13.97
N VAL A 217 -3.00 3.31 13.59
CA VAL A 217 -3.45 4.28 12.58
C VAL A 217 -2.57 4.14 11.35
N TYR A 218 -3.18 3.93 10.20
CA TYR A 218 -2.51 3.70 8.92
C TYR A 218 -2.82 4.84 7.96
N TYR A 219 -1.77 5.45 7.42
CA TYR A 219 -1.89 6.56 6.48
C TYR A 219 -1.78 6.11 5.04
N GLY A 220 -2.53 6.77 4.17
CA GLY A 220 -2.60 6.56 2.74
C GLY A 220 -2.85 7.86 2.00
N GLN A 221 -2.65 7.84 0.69
CA GLN A 221 -2.85 9.00 -0.19
C GLN A 221 -3.38 8.54 -1.54
N CYS A 222 -4.08 9.43 -2.24
CA CYS A 222 -4.47 9.18 -3.62
C CYS A 222 -3.25 8.91 -4.49
N SER A 223 -3.29 7.81 -5.24
CA SER A 223 -2.18 7.34 -6.08
C SER A 223 -2.48 7.37 -7.59
N GLU A 224 -3.49 8.15 -8.01
CA GLU A 224 -3.88 8.38 -9.41
C GLU A 224 -4.22 9.86 -9.64
N ILE A 225 -3.69 10.45 -10.71
CA ILE A 225 -3.77 11.89 -10.94
C ILE A 225 -5.22 12.36 -11.17
N CYS A 226 -5.74 13.20 -10.26
CA CYS A 226 -7.16 13.59 -10.24
C CYS A 226 -7.43 15.11 -10.31
N GLY A 227 -6.41 15.90 -10.67
CA GLY A 227 -6.53 17.36 -10.86
C GLY A 227 -5.63 18.17 -9.92
N THR A 228 -5.98 19.45 -9.72
CA THR A 228 -5.12 20.45 -9.06
C THR A 228 -4.73 20.10 -7.62
N ASN A 229 -5.65 19.55 -6.83
CA ASN A 229 -5.39 19.20 -5.42
C ASN A 229 -5.08 17.72 -5.21
N HIS A 230 -4.61 17.01 -6.25
CA HIS A 230 -4.31 15.58 -6.19
C HIS A 230 -3.44 15.19 -4.98
N ALA A 231 -2.39 15.96 -4.69
CA ALA A 231 -1.46 15.69 -3.60
C ALA A 231 -1.90 16.24 -2.22
N PHE A 232 -2.92 17.11 -2.17
CA PHE A 232 -3.16 17.96 -1.00
C PHE A 232 -4.45 17.65 -0.25
N MET A 233 -5.36 16.86 -0.82
CA MET A 233 -6.72 16.79 -0.29
C MET A 233 -7.33 15.38 -0.24
N LEU A 234 -6.65 14.38 -0.81
CA LEU A 234 -7.10 12.99 -0.81
C LEU A 234 -6.21 12.10 0.07
N SER A 235 -6.04 12.53 1.31
CA SER A 235 -5.45 11.70 2.37
C SER A 235 -6.45 10.63 2.81
N ILE A 236 -5.93 9.47 3.18
CA ILE A 236 -6.72 8.33 3.64
C ILE A 236 -6.15 7.93 4.99
N VAL A 237 -6.98 7.88 6.02
CA VAL A 237 -6.57 7.42 7.34
C VAL A 237 -7.48 6.29 7.78
N VAL A 238 -6.87 5.15 8.08
CA VAL A 238 -7.55 3.95 8.58
C VAL A 238 -7.12 3.69 10.01
N GLU A 239 -8.04 3.69 10.96
CA GLU A 239 -7.82 3.36 12.37
C GLU A 239 -8.31 1.93 12.63
N ALA A 240 -7.39 1.03 12.97
CA ALA A 240 -7.74 -0.31 13.43
C ALA A 240 -7.88 -0.35 14.94
N VAL A 241 -9.06 -0.77 15.41
CA VAL A 241 -9.42 -0.82 16.83
C VAL A 241 -9.81 -2.24 17.26
N PRO A 242 -9.66 -2.61 18.54
CA PRO A 242 -10.16 -3.87 19.05
C PRO A 242 -11.67 -3.99 18.84
N ARG A 243 -12.14 -5.21 18.55
CA ARG A 243 -13.56 -5.49 18.24
C ARG A 243 -14.54 -5.01 19.32
N LYS A 244 -14.10 -4.94 20.58
CA LYS A 244 -14.92 -4.44 21.70
C LYS A 244 -15.20 -2.93 21.58
N ASP A 245 -14.22 -2.18 21.10
CA ASP A 245 -14.26 -0.72 21.04
C ASP A 245 -14.83 -0.25 19.69
N TYR A 246 -14.71 -1.08 18.66
CA TYR A 246 -15.22 -0.83 17.32
C TYR A 246 -16.68 -0.35 17.32
N GLY A 247 -17.59 -1.05 18.00
CA GLY A 247 -19.01 -0.66 18.04
C GLY A 247 -19.25 0.72 18.65
N SER A 248 -18.48 1.08 19.69
CA SER A 248 -18.57 2.40 20.32
C SER A 248 -18.00 3.51 19.44
N ARG A 249 -16.89 3.25 18.72
CA ARG A 249 -16.27 4.22 17.81
C ARG A 249 -17.15 4.50 16.60
N VAL A 250 -17.71 3.47 15.99
CA VAL A 250 -18.68 3.61 14.90
C VAL A 250 -19.93 4.35 15.38
N SER A 251 -20.41 4.05 16.60
CA SER A 251 -21.55 4.76 17.18
C SER A 251 -21.27 6.22 17.50
N ASN A 252 -20.04 6.59 17.85
CA ASN A 252 -19.70 7.99 18.08
C ASN A 252 -19.57 8.76 16.76
N GLN A 253 -19.17 8.10 15.67
CA GLN A 253 -19.25 8.68 14.32
C GLN A 253 -20.69 8.86 13.84
N LEU A 254 -21.67 8.15 14.42
CA LEU A 254 -23.10 8.29 14.11
C LEU A 254 -23.77 9.52 14.74
N ILE A 255 -23.13 10.20 15.70
CA ILE A 255 -23.73 11.31 16.45
C ILE A 255 -22.94 12.59 16.16
N PRO A 256 -23.49 13.55 15.39
CA PRO A 256 -22.87 14.87 15.22
C PRO A 256 -22.86 15.68 16.52
#